data_AF-A0A7Y0SK23-F1
#
_entry.id   AF-A0A7Y0SK23-F1
#
_cell.length_a   1.000
_cell.length_b   1.000
_cell.length_c   1.000
_cell.angle_alpha   90.00
_cell.angle_beta   90.00
_cell.angle_gamma   90.00
#
_symmetry.space_group_name_H-M   'P 1'
#
loop_
_entity.id
_entity.type
_entity.pdbx_description
1 polymer ?
#
loop_
_entity_poly.entity_id
_entity_poly.type
_entity_poly.pdbx_seq_one_letter_code
_entity_poly.pdbx_strand_id
1 'polypeptide(L)'
;MADKEKLSALMDGELVDKALIQELEQNQESRDAWQNYHLIGDVMRGEAPAKPEWNIAESVALALEDEPAHRAFDSHSANVISIADTPKESQPEPQKAKRQLPGWLTQFGQVAVAACVSLVVILGVQQYGGSDSMSPQTDQLPVLQTVP
;
A
#
# COMPACT_ATOMS: atom_id res chain seq x y z
N MET A 1 -14.61 12.74 25.00
CA MET A 1 -15.82 12.83 24.16
C MET A 1 -15.34 12.60 22.75
N ALA A 2 -15.63 11.43 22.19
CA ALA A 2 -15.25 11.16 20.81
C ALA A 2 -16.02 12.12 19.89
N ASP A 3 -15.34 12.57 18.84
CA ASP A 3 -15.91 13.49 17.88
C ASP A 3 -16.96 12.75 17.03
N LYS A 4 -18.23 13.18 17.12
CA LYS A 4 -19.36 12.54 16.44
C LYS A 4 -19.20 12.56 14.91
N GLU A 5 -18.52 13.58 14.39
CA GLU A 5 -18.17 13.67 12.97
C GLU A 5 -17.26 12.52 12.55
N LYS A 6 -16.23 12.23 13.35
CA LYS A 6 -15.30 11.12 13.09
C LYS A 6 -15.99 9.77 13.18
N LEU A 7 -16.94 9.59 14.09
CA LEU A 7 -17.75 8.37 14.17
C LEU A 7 -18.63 8.19 12.93
N SER A 8 -19.21 9.27 12.41
CA SER A 8 -19.96 9.22 11.14
C SER A 8 -19.06 8.85 9.97
N ALA A 9 -17.90 9.52 9.83
CA ALA A 9 -16.93 9.22 8.78
C ALA A 9 -16.39 7.78 8.87
N LEU A 10 -16.25 7.23 10.09
CA LEU A 10 -15.91 5.82 10.29
C LEU A 10 -17.02 4.86 9.85
N MET A 11 -18.28 5.20 10.11
CA MET A 11 -19.44 4.41 9.68
C MET A 11 -19.56 4.35 8.15
N ASP A 12 -19.35 5.49 7.49
CA ASP A 12 -19.41 5.61 6.03
C ASP A 12 -18.15 5.06 5.32
N GLY A 13 -17.13 4.68 6.09
CA GLY A 13 -15.86 4.16 5.58
C GLY A 13 -14.92 5.23 5.01
N GLU A 14 -15.22 6.51 5.21
CA GLU A 14 -14.40 7.65 4.78
C GLU A 14 -13.16 7.86 5.66
N LEU A 15 -13.21 7.43 6.93
CA LEU A 15 -12.11 7.54 7.89
C LEU A 15 -11.92 6.24 8.65
N VAL A 16 -10.75 5.60 8.53
CA VAL A 16 -10.38 4.42 9.33
C VAL A 16 -9.11 4.70 10.12
N ASP A 17 -9.26 4.99 11.41
CA ASP A 17 -8.17 5.27 12.34
C ASP A 17 -8.21 4.32 13.55
N LYS A 18 -7.08 3.68 13.85
CA LYS A 18 -6.93 2.78 15.01
C LYS A 18 -7.13 3.51 16.33
N ALA A 19 -6.70 4.77 16.44
CA ALA A 19 -6.85 5.52 17.68
C ALA A 19 -8.34 5.81 17.97
N LEU A 20 -9.11 6.14 16.93
CA LEU A 20 -10.56 6.33 17.02
C LEU A 20 -11.29 5.04 17.42
N ILE A 21 -10.91 3.90 16.85
CA ILE A 21 -11.49 2.58 17.23
C ILE A 21 -11.21 2.27 18.71
N GLN A 22 -9.99 2.54 19.17
CA GLN A 22 -9.62 2.32 20.58
C GLN A 22 -10.38 3.27 21.52
N GLU A 23 -10.61 4.52 21.12
CA GLU A 23 -11.44 5.45 21.89
C GLU A 23 -12.90 4.99 21.94
N LEU A 24 -13.45 4.53 20.81
CA LEU A 24 -14.79 3.97 20.71
C LEU A 24 -14.98 2.76 21.64
N GLU A 25 -13.98 1.87 21.72
CA GLU A 25 -14.03 0.70 22.60
C GLU A 25 -14.17 1.09 24.08
N GLN A 26 -13.42 2.10 24.52
CA GLN A 26 -13.31 2.51 25.92
C GLN A 26 -14.43 3.45 26.39
N ASN A 27 -15.13 4.11 25.48
CA ASN A 27 -16.10 5.16 25.80
C ASN A 27 -17.55 4.74 25.54
N GLN A 28 -18.34 4.59 26.61
CA GLN A 28 -19.75 4.21 26.52
C GLN A 28 -20.58 5.17 25.65
N GLU A 29 -20.40 6.49 25.79
CA GLU A 29 -21.16 7.48 25.00
C GLU A 29 -20.89 7.32 23.50
N SER A 30 -19.67 6.93 23.14
CA SER A 30 -19.28 6.69 21.74
C SER A 30 -19.91 5.42 21.19
N ARG A 31 -19.99 4.36 22.00
CA ARG A 31 -20.67 3.10 21.67
C ARG A 31 -22.18 3.32 21.47
N ASP A 32 -22.79 4.12 22.35
CA ASP A 32 -24.21 4.47 22.24
C ASP A 32 -24.48 5.29 20.97
N ALA A 33 -23.61 6.26 20.66
CA ALA A 33 -23.72 7.03 19.41
C ALA A 33 -23.58 6.15 18.17
N TRP A 34 -22.60 5.24 18.16
CA TRP A 34 -22.39 4.27 17.09
C TRP A 34 -23.63 3.37 16.87
N GLN A 35 -24.20 2.82 17.95
CA GLN A 35 -25.42 2.02 17.89
C GLN A 35 -26.61 2.83 17.34
N ASN A 36 -26.80 4.05 17.83
CA ASN A 36 -27.91 4.91 17.39
C ASN A 36 -27.80 5.26 15.91
N TYR A 37 -26.60 5.53 15.40
CA TYR A 37 -26.43 5.86 13.99
C TYR A 37 -26.74 4.67 13.07
N HIS A 38 -26.29 3.46 13.42
CA HIS A 38 -26.66 2.26 12.68
C HIS A 38 -28.17 2.00 12.73
N LEU A 39 -28.79 2.15 13.91
CA LEU A 39 -30.24 2.00 14.06
C LEU A 39 -31.03 3.00 13.20
N ILE A 40 -30.62 4.27 13.17
CA ILE A 40 -31.23 5.29 12.32
C ILE A 40 -31.11 4.88 10.84
N GLY A 41 -29.93 4.42 10.42
CA GLY A 41 -29.70 3.92 9.07
C GLY A 41 -30.60 2.73 8.70
N ASP A 42 -30.74 1.77 9.60
CA ASP A 42 -31.60 0.60 9.42
C ASP A 42 -33.08 1.01 9.30
N VAL A 43 -33.53 1.96 10.13
CA VAL A 43 -34.88 2.53 10.03
C VAL A 43 -35.10 3.21 8.67
N MET A 44 -34.14 4.01 8.21
CA MET A 44 -34.23 4.69 6.91
C MET A 44 -34.26 3.70 5.73
N ARG A 45 -33.60 2.55 5.84
CA ARG A 45 -33.62 1.48 4.83
C ARG A 45 -34.83 0.56 4.93
N GLY A 46 -35.64 0.66 6.00
CA GLY A 46 -36.74 -0.27 6.26
C GLY A 46 -36.29 -1.62 6.82
N GLU A 47 -35.07 -1.70 7.34
CA GLU A 47 -34.42 -2.88 7.94
C GLU A 47 -34.49 -2.85 9.48
N ALA A 48 -35.33 -1.99 10.05
CA ALA A 48 -35.45 -1.83 11.48
C ALA A 48 -35.78 -3.16 12.18
N PRO A 49 -35.12 -3.46 13.32
CA PRO A 49 -35.42 -4.67 14.08
C PRO A 49 -36.87 -4.63 14.59
N ALA A 50 -37.53 -5.80 14.55
CA ALA A 50 -38.93 -5.94 14.96
C ALA A 50 -39.16 -5.61 16.46
N LYS A 51 -38.10 -5.64 17.27
CA LYS A 51 -38.10 -5.25 18.68
C LYS A 51 -36.90 -4.33 18.95
N PRO A 52 -37.08 -3.21 19.68
CA PRO A 52 -35.99 -2.29 19.99
C PRO A 52 -34.98 -2.88 20.99
N GLU A 53 -35.39 -3.86 21.81
CA GLU A 53 -34.53 -4.51 22.83
C GLU A 53 -33.67 -5.64 22.23
N TRP A 54 -33.16 -5.40 21.03
CA TRP A 54 -32.38 -6.37 20.29
C TRP A 54 -30.92 -6.32 20.76
N ASN A 55 -30.58 -7.20 21.69
CA ASN A 55 -29.25 -7.26 22.29
C ASN A 55 -28.37 -8.39 21.71
N ILE A 56 -28.24 -8.41 20.37
CA ILE A 56 -27.37 -9.39 19.71
C ILE A 56 -25.90 -9.09 19.95
N ALA A 57 -25.50 -7.81 19.91
CA ALA A 57 -24.09 -7.44 20.04
C ALA A 57 -23.48 -7.93 21.37
N GLU A 58 -24.16 -7.74 22.50
CA GLU A 58 -23.69 -8.23 23.80
C GLU A 58 -23.72 -9.76 23.88
N SER A 59 -24.77 -10.40 23.36
CA SER A 59 -24.88 -11.86 23.34
C SER A 59 -23.74 -12.51 22.54
N VAL A 60 -23.39 -11.91 21.40
CA VAL A 60 -22.28 -12.38 20.55
C VAL A 60 -20.94 -12.08 21.21
N ALA A 61 -20.76 -10.90 21.81
CA ALA A 61 -19.54 -10.58 22.56
C ALA A 61 -19.29 -11.58 23.69
N LEU A 62 -20.33 -11.92 24.46
CA LEU A 62 -20.24 -12.90 25.54
C LEU A 62 -19.96 -14.32 25.03
N ALA A 63 -20.58 -14.71 23.91
CA ALA A 63 -20.27 -15.99 23.27
C ALA A 63 -18.82 -16.06 22.79
N LEU A 64 -18.29 -14.98 22.19
CA LEU A 64 -16.90 -14.86 21.74
C LEU A 64 -15.90 -14.90 22.92
N GLU A 65 -16.25 -14.32 24.07
CA GLU A 65 -15.43 -14.40 25.29
C GLU A 65 -15.34 -15.83 25.84
N ASP A 66 -16.40 -16.63 25.67
CA ASP A 66 -16.47 -18.04 26.10
C ASP A 66 -15.94 -19.01 25.02
N GLU A 67 -15.53 -18.51 23.84
CA GLU A 67 -14.94 -19.36 22.81
C GLU A 67 -13.59 -19.93 23.28
N PRO A 68 -13.43 -21.27 23.30
CA PRO A 68 -12.14 -21.86 23.62
C PRO A 68 -11.13 -21.47 22.54
N ALA A 69 -9.96 -20.96 22.95
CA ALA A 69 -8.88 -20.63 22.03
C ALA A 69 -8.47 -21.90 21.26
N HIS A 70 -9.02 -22.10 20.06
CA HIS A 70 -8.74 -23.26 19.20
C HIS A 70 -7.29 -23.30 18.72
N ARG A 71 -6.53 -22.23 18.98
CA ARG A 71 -5.08 -22.18 18.84
C ARG A 71 -4.56 -21.52 20.10
N ALA A 72 -4.04 -22.32 21.03
CA ALA A 72 -2.88 -21.84 21.75
C ALA A 72 -1.89 -21.41 20.64
N PHE A 73 -1.60 -20.12 20.54
CA PHE A 73 -0.32 -19.73 19.99
C PHE A 73 0.72 -20.31 20.95
N ASP A 74 1.00 -21.59 20.79
CA ASP A 74 2.21 -22.20 21.32
C ASP A 74 3.33 -21.43 20.62
N SER A 75 3.84 -20.41 21.29
CA SER A 75 5.06 -19.70 20.92
C SER A 75 6.25 -20.66 20.77
N HIS A 76 6.09 -21.92 21.17
CA HIS A 76 7.05 -23.01 20.99
C HIS A 76 6.80 -23.90 19.75
N SER A 77 5.61 -23.89 19.14
CA SER A 77 5.29 -24.74 17.97
C SER A 77 4.87 -23.95 16.73
N ALA A 78 4.86 -22.62 16.80
CA ALA A 78 4.86 -21.80 15.61
C ALA A 78 6.29 -21.76 15.08
N ASN A 79 6.53 -22.40 13.95
CA ASN A 79 7.70 -22.21 13.10
C ASN A 79 7.67 -20.80 12.46
N VAL A 80 7.39 -19.79 13.29
CA VAL A 80 7.27 -18.38 12.97
C VAL A 80 8.41 -17.72 13.71
N ILE A 81 9.57 -17.71 13.05
CA ILE A 81 10.74 -16.99 13.52
C ILE A 81 10.34 -15.51 13.58
N SER A 82 10.48 -14.90 14.76
CA SER A 82 10.27 -13.45 14.93
C SER A 82 11.11 -12.70 13.89
N ILE A 83 10.58 -11.64 13.29
CA ILE A 83 11.31 -10.84 12.27
C ILE A 83 12.65 -10.30 12.84
N ALA A 84 12.71 -10.14 14.17
CA ALA A 84 13.92 -9.79 14.90
C ALA A 84 14.98 -10.92 14.96
N ASP A 85 14.54 -12.18 15.01
CA ASP A 85 15.38 -13.39 15.11
C ASP A 85 15.58 -14.09 13.76
N THR A 86 15.04 -13.52 12.69
CA THR A 86 15.27 -14.04 11.34
C THR A 86 16.77 -13.89 11.04
N PRO A 87 17.49 -14.97 10.67
CA PRO A 87 18.86 -14.85 10.22
C PRO A 87 18.85 -13.88 9.03
N LYS A 88 19.34 -12.67 9.24
CA LYS A 88 19.54 -11.71 8.15
C LYS A 88 20.67 -12.28 7.31
N GLU A 89 20.30 -13.04 6.28
CA GLU A 89 21.25 -13.51 5.30
C GLU A 89 21.94 -12.28 4.73
N SER A 90 23.24 -12.16 5.03
CA SER A 90 24.01 -10.98 4.66
C SER A 90 24.04 -10.94 3.13
N GLN A 91 23.38 -9.93 2.57
CA GLN A 91 23.41 -9.72 1.12
C GLN A 91 24.88 -9.70 0.69
N PRO A 92 25.29 -10.54 -0.28
CA PRO A 92 26.67 -10.60 -0.68
C PRO A 92 27.08 -9.22 -1.19
N GLU A 93 28.11 -8.64 -0.59
CA GLU A 93 28.66 -7.37 -1.05
C GLU A 93 28.90 -7.45 -2.57
N PRO A 94 28.59 -6.39 -3.34
CA PRO A 94 28.61 -6.42 -4.79
C PRO A 94 29.95 -6.87 -5.39
N GLN A 95 31.05 -6.71 -4.64
CA GLN A 95 32.37 -7.20 -5.01
C GLN A 95 32.50 -8.74 -4.94
N LYS A 96 31.87 -9.39 -3.95
CA LYS A 96 31.87 -10.86 -3.80
C LYS A 96 30.98 -11.52 -4.85
N ALA A 97 29.83 -10.90 -5.17
CA ALA A 97 28.95 -11.36 -6.25
C ALA A 97 29.64 -11.28 -7.63
N LYS A 98 30.38 -10.19 -7.91
CA LYS A 98 31.14 -10.03 -9.17
C LYS A 98 32.27 -11.05 -9.34
N ARG A 99 32.85 -11.56 -8.23
CA ARG A 99 33.94 -12.54 -8.28
C ARG A 99 33.51 -13.90 -8.84
N GLN A 100 32.22 -14.22 -8.81
CA GLN A 100 31.68 -15.48 -9.33
C GLN A 100 31.30 -15.42 -10.82
N LEU A 101 31.33 -14.23 -11.43
CA LEU A 101 31.00 -14.06 -12.84
C LEU A 101 32.26 -14.18 -13.71
N PRO A 102 32.17 -14.87 -14.87
CA PRO A 102 33.30 -14.96 -15.78
C PRO A 102 33.59 -13.60 -16.40
N GLY A 103 34.87 -13.23 -16.48
CA GLY A 103 35.31 -11.89 -16.89
C GLY A 103 34.86 -11.43 -18.29
N TRP A 104 34.49 -12.35 -19.18
CA TRP A 104 33.96 -12.03 -20.51
C TRP A 104 32.55 -11.44 -20.47
N LEU A 105 31.78 -11.71 -19.40
CA LEU A 105 30.38 -11.29 -19.28
C LEU A 105 30.26 -9.78 -19.02
N THR A 106 31.22 -9.19 -18.30
CA THR A 106 31.22 -7.74 -18.03
C THR A 106 31.47 -6.92 -19.29
N GLN A 107 32.32 -7.41 -20.19
CA GLN A 107 32.60 -6.80 -21.49
C GLN A 107 31.39 -6.91 -22.43
N PHE A 108 30.74 -8.08 -22.46
CA PHE A 108 29.49 -8.26 -23.21
C PHE A 108 28.38 -7.34 -22.71
N GLY A 109 28.24 -7.17 -21.39
CA GLY A 109 27.27 -6.26 -20.79
C GLY A 109 27.46 -4.80 -21.22
N GLN A 110 28.70 -4.32 -21.31
CA GLN A 110 28.99 -2.96 -21.78
C GLN A 110 28.61 -2.77 -23.26
N VAL A 111 28.96 -3.74 -24.11
CA VAL A 111 28.59 -3.72 -25.54
C VAL A 111 27.07 -3.79 -25.71
N ALA A 112 26.38 -4.63 -24.94
CA ALA A 112 24.94 -4.78 -24.99
C ALA A 112 24.20 -3.47 -24.62
N VAL A 113 24.62 -2.79 -23.56
CA VAL A 113 24.02 -1.49 -23.17
C VAL A 113 24.22 -0.45 -24.27
N ALA A 114 25.44 -0.33 -24.79
CA ALA A 114 25.72 0.60 -25.89
C ALA A 114 24.87 0.28 -27.13
N ALA A 115 24.80 -0.99 -27.52
CA ALA A 115 23.99 -1.45 -28.66
C ALA A 115 22.49 -1.17 -28.46
N CYS A 116 21.96 -1.39 -27.24
CA CYS A 116 20.56 -1.08 -26.92
C CYS A 116 20.28 0.43 -27.03
N VAL A 117 21.15 1.27 -26.48
CA VAL A 117 21.01 2.74 -26.59
C VAL A 117 21.10 3.18 -28.05
N SER A 118 22.05 2.65 -28.83
CA SER A 118 22.18 2.93 -30.26
C SER A 118 20.96 2.47 -31.06
N LEU A 119 20.40 1.30 -30.76
CA LEU A 119 19.20 0.78 -31.42
C LEU A 119 17.98 1.68 -31.12
N VAL A 120 17.79 2.12 -29.87
CA VAL A 120 16.74 3.06 -29.50
C VAL A 120 16.91 4.40 -30.21
N VAL A 121 18.14 4.91 -30.32
CA VAL A 121 18.43 6.16 -31.05
C VAL A 121 18.12 6.03 -32.54
N ILE A 122 18.54 4.94 -33.19
CA ILE A 122 18.31 4.70 -34.62
C ILE A 122 16.82 4.56 -34.93
N LEU A 123 16.09 3.78 -34.12
CA LEU A 123 14.64 3.60 -34.29
C LEU A 123 13.87 4.88 -33.93
N GLY A 124 14.30 5.59 -32.88
CA GLY A 124 13.70 6.85 -32.45
C GLY A 124 13.85 7.97 -33.49
N VAL A 125 14.99 8.03 -34.20
CA VAL A 125 15.22 9.03 -35.26
C VAL A 125 14.27 8.84 -36.45
N GLN A 126 13.89 7.61 -36.79
CA GLN A 126 12.92 7.36 -37.86
C GLN A 126 11.48 7.72 -37.44
N GLN A 127 11.15 7.55 -36.16
CA GLN A 127 9.82 7.90 -35.64
C GLN A 127 9.65 9.40 -35.35
N TYR A 128 10.74 10.12 -35.10
CA TYR A 128 10.72 11.58 -34.89
C TYR A 128 11.04 12.39 -36.17
N GLY A 129 11.72 11.79 -37.15
CA GLY A 129 12.20 12.44 -38.38
C GLY A 129 11.46 12.09 -39.66
N GLY A 130 10.17 11.72 -39.58
CA GLY A 130 9.31 11.43 -40.72
C GLY A 130 8.94 12.65 -41.57
N SER A 131 9.90 13.53 -41.87
CA SER A 131 9.92 14.50 -42.98
C SER A 131 11.14 15.41 -42.83
N ASP A 132 12.31 15.00 -43.33
CA ASP A 132 13.05 15.74 -44.36
C ASP A 132 14.44 15.09 -44.56
N SER A 133 14.82 14.91 -45.81
CA SER A 133 16.12 14.35 -46.18
C SER A 133 17.10 15.49 -46.45
N MET A 134 18.28 15.41 -45.84
CA MET A 134 19.50 16.17 -46.17
C MET A 134 19.64 17.59 -45.60
N SER A 135 20.25 17.73 -44.42
CA SER A 135 21.22 18.81 -44.14
C SER A 135 22.04 18.51 -42.88
N PRO A 136 23.38 18.69 -42.89
CA PRO A 136 24.17 18.67 -41.66
C PRO A 136 24.17 20.08 -41.08
N GLN A 137 23.25 20.38 -40.14
CA GLN A 137 23.32 21.62 -39.38
C GLN A 137 24.13 21.41 -38.10
N THR A 138 25.39 21.79 -38.21
CA THR A 138 26.32 22.18 -37.14
C THR A 138 25.65 23.01 -36.04
N ASP A 139 26.05 22.73 -34.80
CA ASP A 139 25.91 23.52 -33.57
C ASP A 139 25.31 24.92 -33.71
N GLN A 140 24.08 25.11 -33.24
CA GLN A 140 23.62 26.43 -32.81
C GLN A 140 22.75 26.29 -31.54
N LEU A 141 23.35 26.63 -30.40
CA LEU A 141 22.65 26.75 -29.11
C LEU A 141 21.58 27.86 -29.22
N PRO A 142 20.35 27.63 -28.71
CA PRO A 142 19.26 28.58 -28.87
C PRO A 142 19.53 29.86 -28.07
N VAL A 143 19.47 31.01 -28.75
CA VAL A 143 19.54 32.32 -28.12
C VAL A 143 18.24 32.55 -27.33
N LEU A 144 18.37 32.91 -26.05
CA LEU A 144 17.22 33.27 -25.22
C LEU A 144 16.68 34.64 -25.67
N GLN A 145 15.53 34.63 -26.34
CA GLN A 145 14.78 35.85 -26.64
C GLN A 145 13.96 36.25 -25.41
N THR A 146 14.38 37.31 -24.71
CA THR A 146 13.50 38.02 -23.77
C THR A 146 12.77 39.12 -24.53
N VAL A 147 11.44 39.04 -24.57
CA VAL A 147 10.54 40.11 -25.04
C VAL A 147 10.39 41.14 -23.91
N PRO A 148 10.33 42.47 -24.18
CA PRO A 148 10.07 43.48 -23.16
C PRO A 148 8.67 43.38 -22.54
#